data_AF-A0A099CUA4-F1
#
_entry.id   AF-A0A099CUA4-F1
#
_cell.length_a   1.000
_cell.length_b   1.000
_cell.length_c   1.000
_cell.angle_alpha   90.00
_cell.angle_beta   90.00
_cell.angle_gamma   90.00
#
_symmetry.space_group_name_H-M   'P 1'
#
loop_
_entity.id
_entity.type
_entity.pdbx_description
1 polymer ?
#
loop_
_entity_poly.entity_id
_entity_poly.type
_entity_poly.pdbx_seq_one_letter_code
_entity_poly.pdbx_strand_id
1 'polypeptide(L)'
;MRPFTRIVHALLLPLLVLAPLCAQAGVSVRVQGLDDNLKQAVVASVRLSQYAKRDASAAQVRRLYAEAPDEARQALRPYGYYDAHVDADLKQNGADWVVTLKVTPGDPVVVRALDIQLDAAARKLPEVRQAIRQFKPRKGERMDDGLYTASRDAIASALTAVGYLDARLTVHKVEVTRATHSAVVRLAWKVGTRYRFGKVHFEGGQFRPGFLDRYVPFKRGDYFSQADLLQLQQTLTGADYFAVVNVLPDVEHAHDGVVDIDVQLKPAKRSVYTGGPFIGTDTGVGIRLGLERRWVNDRGHKWKNELVLAQRLKTLSTLYQVPLPGPHQRSLNYGANFRQADTDTSKSRTLELVANESQLWHGWLRTVGIHALSGTFTVGKRGGDPANALGIERGRSTLVYPEISLVKKHGADPNYVRHGWMLSLTARSTLGTVLSDTSFAQVVADAKWIDAFSRRNRLILRGTAGSTVVGDFSQLPPQLRFFAGGDQSVRGYGYQSIGPRNSYDRVIGGRNLLVGSVTVEHYFTQSWGMAAFVDAGNAFNGTDYRPRIGAGLGVRWRSPVGMIRVDFGVPVHDRNAHGVELHLVIGPDL
;
A
#
# COMPACT_ATOMS: atom_id res chain seq x y z
N MET A 1 -49.77 -37.99 63.93
CA MET A 1 -48.57 -37.51 64.66
C MET A 1 -48.09 -36.22 63.97
N ARG A 2 -47.96 -35.12 64.73
CA ARG A 2 -47.47 -33.78 64.31
C ARG A 2 -45.92 -33.80 64.10
N PRO A 3 -45.21 -32.71 63.71
CA PRO A 3 -45.62 -31.37 63.20
C PRO A 3 -44.67 -30.80 62.07
N PHE A 4 -45.05 -29.65 61.45
CA PHE A 4 -44.41 -28.32 61.61
C PHE A 4 -44.45 -27.38 60.37
N THR A 5 -44.88 -26.15 60.67
CA THR A 5 -44.61 -24.83 60.04
C THR A 5 -45.27 -24.46 58.70
N ARG A 6 -46.33 -23.66 58.83
CA ARG A 6 -46.78 -22.65 57.84
C ARG A 6 -46.40 -21.26 58.36
N ILE A 7 -45.87 -20.41 57.48
CA ILE A 7 -45.48 -19.02 57.71
C ILE A 7 -46.60 -18.10 57.19
N VAL A 8 -47.01 -17.12 58.00
CA VAL A 8 -47.89 -16.00 57.63
C VAL A 8 -47.20 -14.67 57.98
N HIS A 9 -47.25 -13.78 56.99
CA HIS A 9 -47.02 -12.33 56.92
C HIS A 9 -46.89 -11.48 58.20
N ALA A 10 -45.93 -10.56 58.16
CA ALA A 10 -46.09 -9.09 58.24
C ALA A 10 -45.05 -8.41 59.17
N LEU A 11 -44.15 -7.60 58.59
CA LEU A 11 -43.68 -6.35 59.21
C LEU A 11 -43.01 -5.44 58.17
N LEU A 12 -43.51 -4.20 58.14
CA LEU A 12 -43.19 -3.09 57.24
C LEU A 12 -41.95 -2.30 57.71
N LEU A 13 -41.10 -1.93 56.73
CA LEU A 13 -40.17 -0.77 56.59
C LEU A 13 -39.11 -0.48 57.70
N PRO A 14 -38.04 0.34 57.45
CA PRO A 14 -37.50 0.88 56.19
C PRO A 14 -35.96 0.69 56.04
N LEU A 15 -35.42 0.66 54.82
CA LEU A 15 -34.07 1.17 54.57
C LEU A 15 -33.94 1.59 53.09
N LEU A 16 -34.67 2.66 52.75
CA LEU A 16 -34.50 3.36 51.49
C LEU A 16 -33.24 4.22 51.61
N VAL A 17 -32.13 3.67 51.13
CA VAL A 17 -30.89 4.40 50.88
C VAL A 17 -31.21 5.50 49.86
N LEU A 18 -31.27 6.74 50.35
CA LEU A 18 -31.08 7.95 49.57
C LEU A 18 -29.69 7.89 48.93
N ALA A 19 -29.60 7.33 47.72
CA ALA A 19 -28.64 7.80 46.76
C ALA A 19 -29.29 8.99 46.04
N PRO A 20 -28.77 10.22 46.17
CA PRO A 20 -29.20 11.27 45.27
C PRO A 20 -28.79 10.81 43.87
N LEU A 21 -29.77 10.54 43.00
CA LEU A 21 -29.55 10.72 41.57
C LEU A 21 -29.23 12.20 41.41
N CYS A 22 -27.94 12.56 41.48
CA CYS A 22 -27.46 13.78 40.86
C CYS A 22 -27.76 13.62 39.37
N ALA A 23 -28.89 14.17 38.94
CA ALA A 23 -29.13 14.46 37.54
C ALA A 23 -27.93 15.27 37.06
N GLN A 24 -27.12 14.68 36.18
CA GLN A 24 -25.98 15.37 35.57
C GLN A 24 -26.51 16.62 34.89
N ALA A 25 -26.18 17.78 35.45
CA ALA A 25 -26.52 19.07 34.89
C ALA A 25 -25.53 19.38 33.76
N GLY A 26 -25.92 19.08 32.53
CA GLY A 26 -25.10 19.35 31.34
C GLY A 26 -25.28 20.77 30.83
N VAL A 27 -24.19 21.38 30.36
CA VAL A 27 -24.25 22.66 29.63
C VAL A 27 -24.18 22.44 28.13
N SER A 28 -25.21 22.82 27.39
CA SER A 28 -25.24 22.79 25.92
C SER A 28 -24.99 24.19 25.34
N VAL A 29 -23.92 24.34 24.56
CA VAL A 29 -23.61 25.59 23.85
C VAL A 29 -24.07 25.49 22.40
N ARG A 30 -24.90 26.44 21.95
CA ARG A 30 -25.38 26.55 20.57
C ARG A 30 -24.91 27.87 19.98
N VAL A 31 -24.25 27.82 18.82
CA VAL A 31 -23.80 29.00 18.09
C VAL A 31 -24.61 29.16 16.81
N GLN A 32 -25.10 30.37 16.55
CA GLN A 32 -25.91 30.74 15.37
C GLN A 32 -25.28 31.94 14.65
N GLY A 33 -25.51 32.07 13.34
CA GLY A 33 -25.02 33.21 12.53
C GLY A 33 -23.60 33.06 11.95
N LEU A 34 -23.01 31.86 12.05
CA LEU A 34 -21.68 31.55 11.53
C LEU A 34 -21.69 30.26 10.71
N ASP A 35 -20.79 30.21 9.72
CA ASP A 35 -20.47 29.01 8.95
C ASP A 35 -19.92 27.90 9.85
N ASP A 36 -20.06 26.64 9.44
CA ASP A 36 -19.73 25.47 10.29
C ASP A 36 -18.30 25.49 10.86
N ASN A 37 -17.31 25.97 10.10
CA ASN A 37 -15.91 26.06 10.57
C ASN A 37 -15.74 27.09 11.70
N LEU A 38 -16.31 28.28 11.53
CA LEU A 38 -16.24 29.36 12.53
C LEU A 38 -17.07 29.00 13.77
N LYS A 39 -18.21 28.34 13.55
CA LYS A 39 -19.07 27.80 14.61
C LYS A 39 -18.31 26.83 15.51
N GLN A 40 -17.57 25.88 14.92
CA GLN A 40 -16.75 24.94 15.68
C GLN A 40 -15.63 25.65 16.45
N ALA A 41 -14.96 26.63 15.83
CA ALA A 41 -13.91 27.40 16.50
C ALA A 41 -14.43 28.13 17.75
N VAL A 42 -15.60 28.79 17.64
CA VAL A 42 -16.25 29.49 18.76
C VAL A 42 -16.72 28.51 19.84
N VAL A 43 -17.29 27.36 19.47
CA VAL A 43 -17.70 26.34 20.46
C VAL A 43 -16.48 25.80 21.21
N ALA A 44 -15.35 25.56 20.53
CA ALA A 44 -14.14 25.03 21.14
C ALA A 44 -13.43 26.03 22.06
N SER A 45 -13.53 27.33 21.77
CA SER A 45 -12.88 28.39 22.55
C SER A 45 -13.66 28.79 23.81
N VAL A 46 -14.98 28.64 23.80
CA VAL A 46 -15.83 29.05 24.93
C VAL A 46 -15.75 28.00 26.04
N ARG A 47 -15.37 28.42 27.24
CA ARG A 47 -15.10 27.50 28.38
C ARG A 47 -16.33 26.72 28.84
N LEU A 48 -17.55 27.24 28.62
CA LEU A 48 -18.80 26.52 28.91
C LEU A 48 -18.90 25.17 28.18
N SER A 49 -18.27 25.03 27.01
CA SER A 49 -18.30 23.78 26.25
C SER A 49 -17.65 22.59 26.99
N GLN A 50 -16.71 22.85 27.91
CA GLN A 50 -16.05 21.83 28.72
C GLN A 50 -16.98 21.22 29.78
N TYR A 51 -18.08 21.91 30.10
CA TYR A 51 -19.11 21.48 31.04
C TYR A 51 -20.29 20.78 30.36
N ALA A 52 -20.16 20.42 29.08
CA ALA A 52 -21.14 19.59 28.40
C ALA A 52 -21.24 18.16 28.96
N LYS A 53 -20.21 17.69 29.68
CA LYS A 53 -20.15 16.35 30.31
C LYS A 53 -19.65 16.36 31.76
N ARG A 54 -19.63 17.53 32.42
CA ARG A 54 -19.13 17.72 33.78
C ARG A 54 -20.13 18.54 34.58
N ASP A 55 -20.32 18.18 35.84
CA ASP A 55 -21.18 18.93 36.74
C ASP A 55 -20.61 20.34 36.99
N ALA A 56 -21.47 21.35 36.86
CA ALA A 56 -21.16 22.74 37.13
C ALA A 56 -22.20 23.33 38.09
N SER A 57 -21.73 24.09 39.09
CA SER A 57 -22.66 24.83 39.96
C SER A 57 -23.36 25.94 39.17
N ALA A 58 -24.60 26.29 39.54
CA ALA A 58 -25.36 27.36 38.89
C ALA A 58 -24.61 28.72 38.92
N ALA A 59 -23.86 29.00 39.98
CA ALA A 59 -23.02 30.20 40.09
C ALA A 59 -21.86 30.19 39.08
N GLN A 60 -21.25 29.02 38.87
CA GLN A 60 -20.15 28.85 37.92
C GLN A 60 -20.63 28.95 36.47
N VAL A 61 -21.79 28.37 36.14
CA VAL A 61 -22.41 28.51 34.81
C VAL A 61 -22.72 29.97 34.50
N ARG A 62 -23.31 30.72 35.45
CA ARG A 62 -23.61 32.15 35.27
C ARG A 62 -22.37 33.00 35.10
N ARG A 63 -21.28 32.70 35.81
CA ARG A 63 -19.98 33.38 35.64
C ARG A 63 -19.41 33.14 34.25
N LEU A 64 -19.31 31.87 33.83
CA LEU A 64 -18.78 31.52 32.51
C LEU A 64 -19.67 32.06 31.38
N TYR A 65 -20.98 32.14 31.61
CA TYR A 65 -21.93 32.78 30.68
C TYR A 65 -21.63 34.27 30.48
N ALA A 66 -21.29 35.00 31.54
CA ALA A 66 -20.90 36.41 31.42
C ALA A 66 -19.60 36.60 30.61
N GLU A 67 -18.68 35.63 30.67
CA GLU A 67 -17.41 35.66 29.92
C GLU A 67 -17.58 35.16 28.45
N ALA A 68 -18.63 34.39 28.16
CA ALA A 68 -18.82 33.71 26.87
C ALA A 68 -18.88 34.65 25.64
N PRO A 69 -19.54 35.83 25.67
CA PRO A 69 -19.53 36.76 24.55
C PRO A 69 -18.13 37.29 24.22
N ASP A 70 -17.32 37.59 25.24
CA ASP A 70 -15.93 38.05 25.05
C ASP A 70 -15.06 36.92 24.51
N GLU A 71 -15.20 35.70 25.03
CA GLU A 71 -14.49 34.51 24.53
C GLU A 71 -14.83 34.22 23.05
N ALA A 72 -16.11 34.30 22.69
CA ALA A 72 -16.55 34.13 21.30
C ALA A 72 -16.01 35.23 20.37
N ARG A 73 -16.01 36.49 20.80
CA ARG A 73 -15.38 37.60 20.04
C ARG A 73 -13.88 37.39 19.87
N GLN A 74 -13.19 36.95 20.92
CA GLN A 74 -11.74 36.67 20.85
C GLN A 74 -11.43 35.51 19.90
N ALA A 75 -12.28 34.48 19.86
CA ALA A 75 -12.12 33.32 18.99
C ALA A 75 -12.27 33.63 17.50
N LEU A 76 -12.97 34.70 17.16
CA LEU A 76 -13.17 35.14 15.78
C LEU A 76 -12.06 36.06 15.24
N ARG A 77 -11.25 36.67 16.13
CA ARG A 77 -10.14 37.54 15.74
C ARG A 77 -9.08 36.85 14.87
N PRO A 78 -8.64 35.61 15.15
CA PRO A 78 -7.70 34.88 14.28
C PRO A 78 -8.23 34.68 12.86
N TYR A 79 -9.55 34.71 12.65
CA TYR A 79 -10.19 34.59 11.34
C TYR A 79 -10.48 35.94 10.68
N GLY A 80 -9.96 37.03 11.24
CA GLY A 80 -10.06 38.37 10.68
C GLY A 80 -11.27 39.18 11.15
N TYR A 81 -12.11 38.66 12.05
CA TYR A 81 -13.31 39.37 12.52
C TYR A 81 -13.04 40.06 13.86
N TYR A 82 -12.71 41.34 13.81
CA TYR A 82 -12.36 42.14 14.99
C TYR A 82 -13.55 42.89 15.59
N ASP A 83 -14.59 43.12 14.80
CA ASP A 83 -15.78 43.89 15.16
C ASP A 83 -17.03 43.00 15.27
N ALA A 84 -16.82 41.70 15.54
CA ALA A 84 -17.89 40.74 15.75
C ALA A 84 -18.77 41.14 16.94
N HIS A 85 -20.08 41.07 16.77
CA HIS A 85 -21.07 41.25 17.82
C HIS A 85 -21.63 39.90 18.28
N VAL A 86 -21.78 39.71 19.59
CA VAL A 86 -22.23 38.43 20.16
C VAL A 86 -23.31 38.70 21.18
N ASP A 87 -24.53 38.26 20.87
CA ASP A 87 -25.65 38.23 21.80
C ASP A 87 -25.74 36.83 22.41
N ALA A 88 -25.74 36.75 23.74
CA ALA A 88 -25.89 35.50 24.46
C ALA A 88 -27.27 35.42 25.12
N ASP A 89 -27.86 34.22 25.08
CA ASP A 89 -29.10 33.89 25.77
C ASP A 89 -28.91 32.61 26.60
N LEU A 90 -29.36 32.63 27.85
CA LEU A 90 -29.24 31.52 28.79
C LEU A 90 -30.62 31.01 29.16
N LYS A 91 -30.91 29.74 28.82
CA LYS A 91 -32.15 29.05 29.22
C LYS A 91 -31.83 27.86 30.10
N GLN A 92 -32.54 27.75 31.22
CA GLN A 92 -32.46 26.60 32.10
C GLN A 92 -33.61 25.64 31.80
N ASN A 93 -33.30 24.41 31.45
CA ASN A 93 -34.27 23.34 31.18
C ASN A 93 -34.10 22.24 32.23
N GLY A 94 -34.80 22.36 33.36
CA GLY A 94 -34.64 21.44 34.49
C GLY A 94 -33.25 21.55 35.13
N ALA A 95 -32.48 20.46 35.13
CA ALA A 95 -31.11 20.44 35.61
C ALA A 95 -30.09 20.97 34.57
N ASP A 96 -30.46 21.03 33.30
CA ASP A 96 -29.56 21.39 32.20
C ASP A 96 -29.62 22.88 31.84
N TRP A 97 -28.50 23.39 31.32
CA TRP A 97 -28.38 24.78 30.86
C TRP A 97 -28.11 24.81 29.36
N VAL A 98 -28.87 25.63 28.63
CA VAL A 98 -28.68 25.87 27.20
C VAL A 98 -28.23 27.31 27.00
N VAL A 99 -26.99 27.49 26.55
CA VAL A 99 -26.43 28.79 26.16
C VAL A 99 -26.53 28.92 24.65
N THR A 100 -27.24 29.94 24.16
CA THR A 100 -27.30 30.26 22.73
C THR A 100 -26.52 31.54 22.47
N LEU A 101 -25.43 31.44 21.70
CA LEU A 101 -24.63 32.57 21.23
C LEU A 101 -25.05 32.89 19.79
N LYS A 102 -25.71 34.03 19.59
CA LYS A 102 -26.02 34.58 18.28
C LYS A 102 -24.88 35.51 17.91
N VAL A 103 -24.11 35.13 16.89
CA VAL A 103 -22.89 35.82 16.52
C VAL A 103 -23.07 36.47 15.16
N THR A 104 -22.82 37.78 15.09
CA THR A 104 -22.76 38.54 13.85
C THR A 104 -21.30 38.92 13.62
N PRO A 105 -20.57 38.26 12.70
CA PRO A 105 -19.12 38.40 12.58
C PRO A 105 -18.64 39.79 12.13
N GLY A 106 -19.50 40.59 11.47
CA GLY A 106 -19.13 41.91 10.94
C GLY A 106 -18.24 41.84 9.70
N ASP A 107 -17.71 43.01 9.29
CA ASP A 107 -16.81 43.08 8.14
C ASP A 107 -15.44 42.47 8.48
N PRO A 108 -14.91 41.56 7.65
CA PRO A 108 -13.62 40.97 7.90
C PRO A 108 -12.49 41.96 7.62
N VAL A 109 -11.42 41.88 8.40
CA VAL A 109 -10.15 42.51 8.06
C VAL A 109 -9.56 41.84 6.82
N VAL A 110 -9.25 42.64 5.81
CA VAL A 110 -8.70 42.20 4.52
C VAL A 110 -7.23 42.61 4.40
N VAL A 111 -6.39 41.73 3.84
CA VAL A 111 -4.98 42.04 3.58
C VAL A 111 -4.88 43.08 2.45
N ARG A 112 -4.39 44.28 2.77
CA ARG A 112 -4.19 45.37 1.80
C ARG A 112 -2.82 45.31 1.13
N ALA A 113 -1.81 44.89 1.88
CA ALA A 113 -0.45 44.75 1.39
C ALA A 113 0.24 43.53 2.03
N LEU A 114 0.98 42.80 1.21
CA LEU A 114 1.84 41.69 1.60
C LEU A 114 3.23 41.97 1.06
N ASP A 115 4.15 42.33 1.96
CA ASP A 115 5.56 42.54 1.63
C ASP A 115 6.39 41.37 2.17
N ILE A 116 7.00 40.64 1.25
CA ILE A 116 7.89 39.51 1.54
C ILE A 116 9.26 39.87 0.96
N GLN A 117 10.17 40.22 1.87
CA GLN A 117 11.55 40.55 1.56
C GLN A 117 12.42 39.30 1.75
N LEU A 118 13.06 38.88 0.67
CA LEU A 118 13.91 37.70 0.61
C LEU A 118 15.04 37.98 -0.38
N ASP A 119 16.21 37.41 -0.13
CA ASP A 119 17.33 37.44 -1.07
C ASP A 119 16.91 36.96 -2.48
N ALA A 120 17.42 37.65 -3.51
CA ALA A 120 17.02 37.42 -4.90
C ALA A 120 17.43 36.03 -5.42
N ALA A 121 18.54 35.46 -4.93
CA ALA A 121 18.97 34.11 -5.29
C ALA A 121 18.06 33.06 -4.65
N ALA A 122 17.73 33.21 -3.36
CA ALA A 122 16.79 32.33 -2.67
C ALA A 122 15.39 32.36 -3.32
N ARG A 123 14.91 33.55 -3.72
CA ARG A 123 13.57 33.74 -4.31
C ARG A 123 13.39 33.06 -5.67
N LYS A 124 14.49 32.82 -6.40
CA LYS A 124 14.46 32.16 -7.73
C LYS A 124 14.32 30.65 -7.64
N LEU A 125 14.63 30.04 -6.49
CA LEU A 125 14.57 28.59 -6.33
C LEU A 125 13.12 28.07 -6.43
N PRO A 126 12.88 26.95 -7.14
CA PRO A 126 11.52 26.47 -7.42
C PRO A 126 10.64 26.29 -6.18
N GLU A 127 11.19 25.68 -5.13
CA GLU A 127 10.52 25.33 -3.88
C GLU A 127 10.12 26.59 -3.12
N VAL A 128 11.05 27.53 -2.96
CA VAL A 128 10.83 28.82 -2.29
C VAL A 128 9.84 29.67 -3.08
N ARG A 129 10.00 29.74 -4.40
CA ARG A 129 9.06 30.45 -5.28
C ARG A 129 7.66 29.85 -5.22
N GLN A 130 7.54 28.53 -5.10
CA GLN A 130 6.26 27.87 -4.91
C GLN A 130 5.64 28.21 -3.56
N ALA A 131 6.40 28.15 -2.47
CA ALA A 131 5.93 28.55 -1.14
C ALA A 131 5.44 30.00 -1.10
N ILE A 132 6.19 30.95 -1.68
CA ILE A 132 5.78 32.36 -1.79
C ILE A 132 4.52 32.49 -2.65
N ARG A 133 4.43 31.79 -3.79
CA ARG A 133 3.22 31.81 -4.61
C ARG A 133 2.04 31.24 -3.84
N GLN A 134 2.20 30.18 -3.06
CA GLN A 134 1.12 29.56 -2.30
C GLN A 134 0.79 30.29 -1.00
N PHE A 135 1.51 31.36 -0.67
CA PHE A 135 1.27 32.15 0.54
C PHE A 135 -0.19 32.63 0.61
N LYS A 136 -0.78 32.41 1.78
CA LYS A 136 -2.12 32.86 2.17
C LYS A 136 -2.04 33.48 3.56
N PRO A 137 -2.84 34.51 3.86
CA PRO A 137 -3.72 35.26 2.97
C PRO A 137 -2.96 36.20 2.00
N ARG A 138 -3.48 36.39 0.78
CA ARG A 138 -2.95 37.34 -0.22
C ARG A 138 -3.67 38.69 -0.17
N LYS A 139 -3.14 39.67 -0.90
CA LYS A 139 -3.81 40.96 -1.12
C LYS A 139 -5.24 40.76 -1.62
N GLY A 140 -6.21 41.35 -0.92
CA GLY A 140 -7.65 41.23 -1.19
C GLY A 140 -8.34 40.06 -0.50
N GLU A 141 -7.60 39.18 0.17
CA GLU A 141 -8.17 38.06 0.94
C GLU A 141 -8.34 38.41 2.41
N ARG A 142 -9.31 37.77 3.06
CA ARG A 142 -9.55 37.89 4.51
C ARG A 142 -8.30 37.47 5.29
N MET A 143 -7.98 38.22 6.34
CA MET A 143 -6.92 37.86 7.27
C MET A 143 -7.29 36.58 8.01
N ASP A 144 -6.39 35.59 7.99
CA ASP A 144 -6.51 34.35 8.74
C ASP A 144 -5.13 34.03 9.31
N ASP A 145 -5.01 34.06 10.64
CA ASP A 145 -3.75 33.91 11.36
C ASP A 145 -3.19 32.48 11.25
N GLY A 146 -4.07 31.48 11.14
CA GLY A 146 -3.68 30.10 10.91
C GLY A 146 -3.06 29.90 9.53
N LEU A 147 -3.71 30.43 8.48
CA LEU A 147 -3.19 30.39 7.12
C LEU A 147 -1.89 31.20 6.98
N TYR A 148 -1.84 32.37 7.62
CA TYR A 148 -0.65 33.22 7.67
C TYR A 148 0.54 32.48 8.30
N THR A 149 0.35 31.90 9.49
CA THR A 149 1.37 31.16 10.23
C THR A 149 1.86 29.97 9.42
N ALA A 150 0.93 29.17 8.86
CA ALA A 150 1.27 28.03 8.01
C ALA A 150 2.07 28.46 6.76
N SER A 151 1.70 29.58 6.14
CA SER A 151 2.40 30.07 4.94
C SER A 151 3.79 30.63 5.26
N ARG A 152 3.94 31.34 6.39
CA ARG A 152 5.25 31.78 6.90
C ARG A 152 6.17 30.58 7.16
N ASP A 153 5.65 29.57 7.83
CA ASP A 153 6.41 28.37 8.18
C ASP A 153 6.74 27.51 6.96
N ALA A 154 5.87 27.51 5.94
CA ALA A 154 6.14 26.89 4.64
C ALA A 154 7.31 27.56 3.90
N ILE A 155 7.43 28.90 3.96
CA ILE A 155 8.59 29.61 3.39
C ILE A 155 9.86 29.26 4.17
N ALA A 156 9.82 29.29 5.51
CA ALA A 156 10.96 28.92 6.33
C ALA A 156 11.41 27.48 6.05
N SER A 157 10.47 26.53 5.97
CA SER A 157 10.74 25.14 5.64
C SER A 157 11.31 24.98 4.24
N ALA A 158 10.81 25.73 3.24
CA ALA A 158 11.34 25.71 1.88
C ALA A 158 12.77 26.23 1.79
N LEU A 159 13.13 27.25 2.59
CA LEU A 159 14.50 27.76 2.69
C LEU A 159 15.45 26.71 3.27
N THR A 160 15.07 26.06 4.37
CA THR A 160 15.86 24.98 4.97
C THR A 160 16.00 23.80 4.01
N ALA A 161 14.90 23.42 3.33
CA ALA A 161 14.86 22.28 2.42
C ALA A 161 15.85 22.42 1.24
N VAL A 162 16.11 23.65 0.79
CA VAL A 162 17.05 23.93 -0.31
C VAL A 162 18.45 24.34 0.18
N GLY A 163 18.73 24.25 1.47
CA GLY A 163 20.07 24.44 2.02
C GLY A 163 20.39 25.79 2.64
N TYR A 164 19.41 26.66 2.89
CA TYR A 164 19.64 27.86 3.72
C TYR A 164 19.40 27.54 5.20
N LEU A 165 20.34 26.80 5.80
CA LEU A 165 20.22 26.30 7.18
C LEU A 165 20.26 27.43 8.24
N ASP A 166 20.93 28.54 7.92
CA ASP A 166 21.01 29.74 8.77
C ASP A 166 19.87 30.73 8.54
N ALA A 167 18.84 30.38 7.77
CA ALA A 167 17.77 31.30 7.45
C ALA A 167 17.00 31.72 8.71
N ARG A 168 17.02 33.03 9.00
CA ARG A 168 16.32 33.63 10.15
C ARG A 168 15.30 34.65 9.69
N LEU A 169 14.12 34.58 10.29
CA LEU A 169 13.07 35.58 10.12
C LEU A 169 13.42 36.81 10.95
N THR A 170 13.80 37.91 10.29
CA THR A 170 14.23 39.15 10.96
C THR A 170 13.08 40.14 11.13
N VAL A 171 12.08 40.11 10.24
CA VAL A 171 10.87 40.93 10.37
C VAL A 171 9.65 40.01 10.33
N HIS A 172 8.82 40.09 11.36
CA HIS A 172 7.55 39.38 11.46
C HIS A 172 6.51 40.32 12.07
N LYS A 173 5.84 41.11 11.23
CA LYS A 173 4.86 42.11 11.67
C LYS A 173 3.56 42.00 10.88
N VAL A 174 2.44 41.98 11.61
CA VAL A 174 1.09 42.11 11.06
C VAL A 174 0.45 43.33 11.70
N GLU A 175 0.24 44.37 10.90
CA GLU A 175 -0.35 45.64 11.34
C GLU A 175 -1.84 45.64 10.97
N VAL A 176 -2.72 45.56 11.97
CA VAL A 176 -4.19 45.54 11.77
C VAL A 176 -4.79 46.91 12.10
N THR A 177 -5.47 47.51 11.13
CA THR A 177 -6.17 48.79 11.28
C THR A 177 -7.68 48.56 11.27
N ARG A 178 -8.31 48.59 12.45
CA ARG A 178 -9.74 48.32 12.62
C ARG A 178 -10.64 49.30 11.88
N ALA A 179 -10.33 50.61 11.96
CA ALA A 179 -11.12 51.66 11.32
C ALA A 179 -11.28 51.50 9.79
N THR A 180 -10.37 50.78 9.12
CA THR A 180 -10.43 50.53 7.68
C THR A 180 -10.53 49.06 7.32
N HIS A 181 -10.80 48.19 8.32
CA HIS A 181 -10.83 46.73 8.21
C HIS A 181 -9.69 46.18 7.34
N SER A 182 -8.46 46.63 7.61
CA SER A 182 -7.30 46.29 6.77
C SER A 182 -6.10 45.78 7.55
N ALA A 183 -5.37 44.84 6.95
CA ALA A 183 -4.12 44.30 7.48
C ALA A 183 -2.97 44.55 6.50
N VAL A 184 -1.80 44.87 7.04
CA VAL A 184 -0.53 44.92 6.30
C VAL A 184 0.42 43.89 6.89
N VAL A 185 0.88 42.97 6.06
CA VAL A 185 1.81 41.91 6.45
C VAL A 185 3.20 42.25 5.93
N ARG A 186 4.19 42.30 6.82
CA ARG A 186 5.61 42.51 6.49
C ARG A 186 6.45 41.38 7.04
N LEU A 187 7.12 40.68 6.13
CA LEU A 187 7.99 39.55 6.43
C LEU A 187 9.36 39.77 5.77
N ALA A 188 10.44 39.55 6.50
CA ALA A 188 11.80 39.61 5.95
C ALA A 188 12.67 38.50 6.51
N TRP A 189 13.35 37.77 5.63
CA TRP A 189 14.33 36.74 6.03
C TRP A 189 15.76 37.15 5.67
N LYS A 190 16.68 36.87 6.60
CA LYS A 190 18.11 36.85 6.35
C LYS A 190 18.52 35.39 6.13
N VAL A 191 18.78 35.01 4.89
CA VAL A 191 18.95 33.60 4.48
C VAL A 191 20.36 33.04 4.67
N GLY A 192 21.39 33.91 4.74
CA GLY A 192 22.78 33.48 4.85
C GLY A 192 23.31 32.78 3.59
N THR A 193 24.34 31.96 3.76
CA THR A 193 24.96 31.18 2.68
C THR A 193 24.19 29.89 2.44
N ARG A 194 24.07 29.48 1.17
CA ARG A 194 23.48 28.19 0.82
C ARG A 194 24.51 27.06 1.02
N TYR A 195 24.15 26.09 1.85
CA TYR A 195 25.03 24.98 2.22
C TYR A 195 25.21 23.98 1.10
N ARG A 196 26.36 23.29 1.12
CA ARG A 196 26.71 22.17 0.24
C ARG A 196 26.96 20.91 1.07
N PHE A 197 26.74 19.75 0.46
CA PHE A 197 27.04 18.47 1.10
C PHE A 197 28.54 18.27 1.27
N GLY A 198 28.92 17.88 2.49
CA GLY A 198 30.25 17.47 2.86
C GLY A 198 30.46 15.96 2.72
N LYS A 199 31.17 15.37 3.66
CA LYS A 199 31.38 13.92 3.76
C LYS A 199 30.17 13.25 4.41
N VAL A 200 29.94 11.99 4.03
CA VAL A 200 28.91 11.15 4.64
C VAL A 200 29.61 10.15 5.55
N HIS A 201 29.27 10.18 6.83
CA HIS A 201 29.81 9.31 7.86
C HIS A 201 28.79 8.23 8.21
N PHE A 202 29.18 6.96 8.07
CA PHE A 202 28.32 5.84 8.40
C PHE A 202 28.77 5.20 9.71
N GLU A 203 27.88 5.15 10.69
CA GLU A 203 28.13 4.55 12.00
C GLU A 203 27.21 3.34 12.25
N GLY A 204 27.75 2.29 12.87
CA GLY A 204 26.98 1.08 13.21
C GLY A 204 26.70 0.12 12.03
N GLY A 205 27.30 0.34 10.86
CA GLY A 205 27.18 -0.54 9.70
C GLY A 205 28.01 -1.83 9.82
N GLN A 206 27.47 -2.95 9.32
CA GLN A 206 28.13 -4.27 9.30
C GLN A 206 28.95 -4.56 8.02
N PHE A 207 29.10 -3.57 7.15
CA PHE A 207 29.71 -3.72 5.83
C PHE A 207 31.10 -3.08 5.78
N ARG A 208 31.91 -3.51 4.81
CA ARG A 208 33.22 -2.90 4.57
C ARG A 208 33.10 -1.40 4.24
N PRO A 209 34.12 -0.58 4.58
CA PRO A 209 34.17 0.82 4.17
C PRO A 209 33.92 1.00 2.66
N GLY A 210 33.16 2.03 2.30
CA GLY A 210 32.81 2.35 0.91
C GLY A 210 31.66 1.52 0.31
N PHE A 211 31.16 0.47 0.98
CA PHE A 211 29.99 -0.28 0.48
C PHE A 211 28.74 0.60 0.41
N LEU A 212 28.50 1.38 1.47
CA LEU A 212 27.31 2.20 1.66
C LEU A 212 27.33 3.49 0.83
N ASP A 213 28.49 3.95 0.38
CA ASP A 213 28.64 5.14 -0.46
C ASP A 213 27.83 5.03 -1.77
N ARG A 214 27.61 3.80 -2.26
CA ARG A 214 26.81 3.52 -3.46
C ARG A 214 25.30 3.77 -3.27
N TYR A 215 24.85 3.98 -2.03
CA TYR A 215 23.47 4.34 -1.70
C TYR A 215 23.25 5.84 -1.59
N VAL A 216 24.33 6.65 -1.58
CA VAL A 216 24.26 8.10 -1.47
C VAL A 216 23.79 8.70 -2.80
N PRO A 217 22.65 9.44 -2.84
CA PRO A 217 22.08 9.95 -4.09
C PRO A 217 22.74 11.25 -4.58
N PHE A 218 23.60 11.85 -3.76
CA PHE A 218 24.30 13.12 -4.03
C PHE A 218 25.82 12.95 -3.97
N LYS A 219 26.55 13.94 -4.49
CA LYS A 219 28.01 14.02 -4.40
C LYS A 219 28.43 15.12 -3.44
N ARG A 220 29.63 14.99 -2.89
CA ARG A 220 30.28 16.06 -2.12
C ARG A 220 30.37 17.33 -2.99
N GLY A 221 29.96 18.46 -2.43
CA GLY A 221 29.92 19.76 -3.09
C GLY A 221 28.60 20.07 -3.79
N ASP A 222 27.69 19.11 -3.96
CA ASP A 222 26.32 19.41 -4.41
C ASP A 222 25.62 20.30 -3.37
N TYR A 223 24.65 21.11 -3.81
CA TYR A 223 23.88 21.93 -2.87
C TYR A 223 23.06 21.03 -1.94
N PHE A 224 22.99 21.43 -0.67
CA PHE A 224 22.19 20.73 0.31
C PHE A 224 20.72 20.68 -0.11
N SER A 225 20.13 19.50 0.04
CA SER A 225 18.74 19.20 -0.28
C SER A 225 18.19 18.24 0.76
N GLN A 226 17.14 18.65 1.48
CA GLN A 226 16.47 17.77 2.43
C GLN A 226 15.78 16.60 1.70
N ALA A 227 15.35 16.80 0.45
CA ALA A 227 14.79 15.73 -0.38
C ALA A 227 15.82 14.62 -0.64
N ASP A 228 17.09 14.98 -0.83
CA ASP A 228 18.15 14.01 -1.08
C ASP A 228 18.53 13.23 0.19
N LEU A 229 18.49 13.87 1.36
CA LEU A 229 18.63 13.19 2.66
C LEU A 229 17.49 12.20 2.91
N LEU A 230 16.26 12.60 2.62
CA LEU A 230 15.10 11.70 2.71
C LEU A 230 15.23 10.54 1.72
N GLN A 231 15.70 10.79 0.50
CA GLN A 231 15.97 9.75 -0.48
C GLN A 231 17.06 8.79 0.00
N LEU A 232 18.13 9.27 0.62
CA LEU A 232 19.16 8.43 1.23
C LEU A 232 18.55 7.53 2.33
N GLN A 233 17.76 8.10 3.24
CA GLN A 233 17.08 7.36 4.30
C GLN A 233 16.16 6.28 3.73
N GLN A 234 15.34 6.63 2.73
CA GLN A 234 14.45 5.69 2.04
C GLN A 234 15.23 4.58 1.32
N THR A 235 16.34 4.91 0.66
CA THR A 235 17.16 3.94 -0.08
C THR A 235 17.84 2.95 0.88
N LEU A 236 18.38 3.42 2.01
CA LEU A 236 18.98 2.57 3.05
C LEU A 236 17.94 1.71 3.78
N THR A 237 16.75 2.26 4.04
CA THR A 237 15.62 1.51 4.60
C THR A 237 15.15 0.43 3.63
N GLY A 238 14.97 0.78 2.35
CA GLY A 238 14.57 -0.14 1.28
C GLY A 238 15.63 -1.19 0.94
N ALA A 239 16.90 -0.96 1.28
CA ALA A 239 17.96 -1.96 1.18
C ALA A 239 17.76 -3.13 2.16
N ASP A 240 16.92 -2.96 3.19
CA ASP A 240 16.53 -3.97 4.18
C ASP A 240 17.71 -4.59 4.96
N TYR A 241 18.82 -3.87 5.11
CA TYR A 241 19.96 -4.31 5.94
C TYR A 241 19.86 -3.83 7.40
N PHE A 242 19.07 -2.79 7.66
CA PHE A 242 19.08 -2.05 8.91
C PHE A 242 17.67 -2.01 9.52
N ALA A 243 17.60 -2.13 10.85
CA ALA A 243 16.37 -1.94 11.61
C ALA A 243 16.12 -0.47 11.95
N VAL A 244 17.19 0.34 12.01
CA VAL A 244 17.14 1.78 12.25
C VAL A 244 18.06 2.47 11.27
N VAL A 245 17.56 3.54 10.64
CA VAL A 245 18.30 4.42 9.73
C VAL A 245 17.94 5.86 10.10
N ASN A 246 18.91 6.57 10.68
CA ASN A 246 18.78 8.00 10.96
C ASN A 246 19.82 8.74 10.13
N VAL A 247 19.39 9.72 9.34
CA VAL A 247 20.24 10.57 8.51
C VAL A 247 20.14 11.98 9.05
N LEU A 248 21.22 12.48 9.64
CA LEU A 248 21.26 13.76 10.33
C LEU A 248 22.35 14.65 9.72
N PRO A 249 22.03 15.90 9.35
CA PRO A 249 23.06 16.86 9.00
C PRO A 249 23.76 17.39 10.27
N ASP A 250 25.09 17.41 10.27
CA ASP A 250 25.88 17.97 11.36
C ASP A 250 26.01 19.49 11.19
N VAL A 251 24.96 20.20 11.58
CA VAL A 251 24.90 21.66 11.48
C VAL A 251 25.80 22.34 12.52
N GLU A 252 26.11 21.66 13.63
CA GLU A 252 26.93 22.23 14.72
C GLU A 252 28.40 22.39 14.31
N HIS A 253 28.94 21.44 13.55
CA HIS A 253 30.31 21.50 13.02
C HIS A 253 30.40 21.97 11.56
N ALA A 254 29.31 22.52 11.03
CA ALA A 254 29.30 23.02 9.66
C ALA A 254 30.20 24.26 9.53
N HIS A 255 31.04 24.27 8.50
CA HIS A 255 32.06 25.31 8.26
C HIS A 255 32.11 25.64 6.76
N ASP A 256 32.37 26.91 6.44
CA ASP A 256 32.48 27.41 5.06
C ASP A 256 31.30 27.08 4.13
N GLY A 257 30.08 26.98 4.70
CA GLY A 257 28.88 26.60 3.95
C GLY A 257 28.89 25.15 3.49
N VAL A 258 29.62 24.27 4.17
CA VAL A 258 29.63 22.82 3.94
C VAL A 258 29.13 22.12 5.21
N VAL A 259 28.23 21.15 5.04
CA VAL A 259 27.64 20.36 6.13
C VAL A 259 27.90 18.87 5.88
N ASP A 260 28.56 18.23 6.84
CA ASP A 260 28.77 16.78 6.84
C ASP A 260 27.47 16.07 7.27
N ILE A 261 27.29 14.83 6.83
CA ILE A 261 26.07 14.05 7.06
C ILE A 261 26.40 12.80 7.86
N ASP A 262 25.81 12.68 9.04
CA ASP A 262 25.94 11.52 9.91
C ASP A 262 24.78 10.56 9.69
N VAL A 263 25.13 9.33 9.35
CA VAL A 263 24.18 8.24 9.11
C VAL A 263 24.36 7.19 10.19
N GLN A 264 23.46 7.23 11.17
CA GLN A 264 23.41 6.27 12.27
C GLN A 264 22.58 5.05 11.87
N LEU A 265 23.21 3.88 11.95
CA LEU A 265 22.63 2.63 11.50
C LEU A 265 22.57 1.61 12.63
N LYS A 266 21.48 0.85 12.69
CA LYS A 266 21.39 -0.36 13.52
C LYS A 266 21.12 -1.56 12.61
N PRO A 267 22.01 -2.57 12.55
CA PRO A 267 21.79 -3.76 11.74
C PRO A 267 20.48 -4.45 12.10
N ALA A 268 19.72 -4.88 11.09
CA ALA A 268 18.54 -5.71 11.31
C ALA A 268 18.94 -7.13 11.72
N LYS A 269 17.99 -7.99 12.09
CA LYS A 269 18.32 -9.41 12.30
C LYS A 269 18.77 -10.03 10.97
N ARG A 270 19.97 -10.61 10.95
CA ARG A 270 20.59 -11.17 9.73
C ARG A 270 19.72 -12.21 9.02
N SER A 271 19.04 -13.06 9.79
CA SER A 271 18.20 -14.14 9.27
C SER A 271 16.73 -13.87 9.59
N VAL A 272 15.89 -13.99 8.57
CA VAL A 272 14.43 -13.93 8.67
C VAL A 272 13.89 -15.31 8.30
N TYR A 273 13.12 -15.89 9.21
CA TYR A 273 12.44 -17.16 9.00
C TYR A 273 10.95 -16.86 8.81
N THR A 274 10.36 -17.38 7.75
CA THR A 274 8.93 -17.30 7.48
C THR A 274 8.36 -18.71 7.39
N GLY A 275 7.12 -18.88 7.82
CA GLY A 275 6.48 -20.18 7.85
C GLY A 275 4.98 -20.02 7.94
N GLY A 276 4.24 -20.76 7.12
CA GLY A 276 2.79 -20.75 7.20
C GLY A 276 2.15 -21.90 6.45
N PRO A 277 1.06 -22.48 6.98
CA PRO A 277 0.21 -23.37 6.20
C PRO A 277 -0.49 -22.57 5.11
N PHE A 278 -0.83 -23.24 4.01
CA PHE A 278 -1.71 -22.70 2.98
C PHE A 278 -2.59 -23.81 2.41
N ILE A 279 -3.70 -23.40 1.82
CA ILE A 279 -4.64 -24.28 1.15
C ILE A 279 -5.05 -23.62 -0.16
N GLY A 280 -5.07 -24.42 -1.22
CA GLY A 280 -5.62 -24.03 -2.52
C GLY A 280 -6.10 -25.24 -3.28
N THR A 281 -7.07 -25.06 -4.16
CA THR A 281 -7.68 -26.22 -4.84
C THR A 281 -6.77 -26.77 -5.94
N ASP A 282 -5.98 -25.91 -6.57
CA ASP A 282 -4.99 -26.30 -7.58
C ASP A 282 -3.80 -27.08 -6.96
N THR A 283 -3.33 -26.67 -5.77
CA THR A 283 -2.12 -27.23 -5.12
C THR A 283 -2.40 -28.24 -4.02
N GLY A 284 -3.63 -28.25 -3.49
CA GLY A 284 -3.99 -28.91 -2.24
C GLY A 284 -3.51 -28.16 -1.00
N VAL A 285 -3.60 -28.83 0.16
CA VAL A 285 -3.08 -28.34 1.44
C VAL A 285 -1.56 -28.46 1.45
N GLY A 286 -0.87 -27.47 2.01
CA GLY A 286 0.58 -27.49 2.14
C GLY A 286 1.13 -26.51 3.17
N ILE A 287 2.46 -26.50 3.27
CA ILE A 287 3.24 -25.56 4.07
C ILE A 287 4.25 -24.84 3.19
N ARG A 288 4.44 -23.54 3.46
CA ARG A 288 5.51 -22.74 2.87
C ARG A 288 6.46 -22.32 3.98
N LEU A 289 7.75 -22.62 3.81
CA LEU A 289 8.83 -22.23 4.72
C LEU A 289 9.83 -21.37 3.95
N GLY A 290 10.27 -20.26 4.53
CA GLY A 290 11.22 -19.35 3.94
C GLY A 290 12.37 -19.05 4.89
N LEU A 291 13.57 -18.94 4.31
CA LEU A 291 14.78 -18.50 4.97
C LEU A 291 15.44 -17.40 4.13
N GLU A 292 15.41 -16.17 4.63
CA GLU A 292 16.13 -15.04 4.04
C GLU A 292 17.32 -14.66 4.91
N ARG A 293 18.52 -14.64 4.32
CA ARG A 293 19.69 -13.96 4.87
C ARG A 293 19.78 -12.58 4.24
N ARG A 294 19.47 -11.55 5.03
CA ARG A 294 19.55 -10.13 4.64
C ARG A 294 20.94 -9.75 4.18
N TRP A 295 21.98 -10.39 4.71
CA TRP A 295 23.33 -10.36 4.16
C TRP A 295 24.11 -11.65 4.46
N VAL A 296 24.93 -12.08 3.50
CA VAL A 296 25.78 -13.28 3.59
C VAL A 296 27.24 -12.90 3.82
N ASN A 297 27.69 -11.77 3.28
CA ASN A 297 29.06 -11.27 3.37
C ASN A 297 29.07 -9.74 3.65
N ASP A 298 30.27 -9.20 3.83
CA ASP A 298 30.59 -7.78 3.99
C ASP A 298 30.34 -6.94 2.72
N ARG A 299 30.04 -7.60 1.58
CA ARG A 299 29.66 -7.00 0.30
C ARG A 299 28.15 -6.88 0.10
N GLY A 300 27.34 -7.20 1.11
CA GLY A 300 25.88 -7.04 1.07
C GLY A 300 25.11 -8.05 0.22
N HIS A 301 25.74 -9.15 -0.20
CA HIS A 301 25.04 -10.18 -0.97
C HIS A 301 23.94 -10.83 -0.12
N LYS A 302 22.81 -11.18 -0.73
CA LYS A 302 21.64 -11.76 -0.06
C LYS A 302 21.44 -13.20 -0.50
N TRP A 303 20.78 -13.99 0.34
CA TRP A 303 20.43 -15.37 0.00
C TRP A 303 19.03 -15.70 0.51
N LYS A 304 18.16 -16.13 -0.40
CA LYS A 304 16.77 -16.48 -0.12
C LYS A 304 16.54 -17.94 -0.46
N ASN A 305 15.86 -18.66 0.42
CA ASN A 305 15.46 -20.03 0.22
C ASN A 305 13.98 -20.16 0.53
N GLU A 306 13.24 -20.84 -0.34
CA GLU A 306 11.82 -21.12 -0.14
C GLU A 306 11.56 -22.60 -0.39
N LEU A 307 10.87 -23.23 0.55
CA LEU A 307 10.41 -24.61 0.47
C LEU A 307 8.88 -24.61 0.50
N VAL A 308 8.26 -25.18 -0.53
CA VAL A 308 6.82 -25.43 -0.58
C VAL A 308 6.62 -26.93 -0.58
N LEU A 309 5.84 -27.42 0.38
CA LEU A 309 5.43 -28.82 0.46
C LEU A 309 3.91 -28.87 0.50
N ALA A 310 3.29 -29.18 -0.63
CA ALA A 310 1.85 -29.38 -0.76
C ALA A 310 1.55 -30.75 -1.39
N GLN A 311 0.28 -31.16 -1.32
CA GLN A 311 -0.21 -32.43 -1.85
C GLN A 311 0.13 -32.62 -3.33
N ARG A 312 -0.07 -31.59 -4.17
CA ARG A 312 0.12 -31.64 -5.63
C ARG A 312 1.38 -30.90 -6.12
N LEU A 313 2.06 -30.17 -5.23
CA LEU A 313 3.21 -29.35 -5.59
C LEU A 313 4.30 -29.37 -4.50
N LYS A 314 5.53 -29.68 -4.90
CA LYS A 314 6.72 -29.60 -4.06
C LYS A 314 7.77 -28.75 -4.76
N THR A 315 8.27 -27.70 -4.11
CA THR A 315 9.32 -26.85 -4.68
C THR A 315 10.40 -26.53 -3.66
N LEU A 316 11.65 -26.54 -4.09
CA LEU A 316 12.76 -25.95 -3.36
C LEU A 316 13.42 -24.92 -4.27
N SER A 317 13.33 -23.65 -3.88
CA SER A 317 13.87 -22.52 -4.62
C SER A 317 14.98 -21.87 -3.79
N THR A 318 16.15 -21.69 -4.39
CA THR A 318 17.27 -20.97 -3.77
C THR A 318 17.71 -19.84 -4.69
N LEU A 319 17.95 -18.66 -4.12
CA LEU A 319 18.28 -17.44 -4.86
C LEU A 319 19.39 -16.69 -4.14
N TYR A 320 20.56 -16.63 -4.77
CA TYR A 320 21.66 -15.76 -4.37
C TYR A 320 21.58 -14.45 -5.15
N GLN A 321 21.53 -13.33 -4.43
CA GLN A 321 21.35 -12.01 -5.01
C GLN A 321 22.55 -11.13 -4.68
N VAL A 322 23.09 -10.45 -5.69
CA VAL A 322 24.14 -9.44 -5.59
C VAL A 322 23.52 -8.08 -5.89
N PRO A 323 23.22 -7.27 -4.84
CA PRO A 323 22.66 -5.93 -5.04
C PRO A 323 23.69 -4.98 -5.65
N LEU A 324 23.27 -4.26 -6.68
CA LEU A 324 24.01 -3.21 -7.35
C LEU A 324 23.24 -1.89 -7.18
N PRO A 325 23.29 -1.29 -5.97
CA PRO A 325 22.57 -0.06 -5.66
C PRO A 325 23.00 1.09 -6.57
N GLY A 326 22.05 1.96 -6.87
CA GLY A 326 22.18 3.06 -7.83
C GLY A 326 20.79 3.54 -8.28
N PRO A 327 20.70 4.46 -9.27
CA PRO A 327 19.43 5.09 -9.67
C PRO A 327 18.37 4.11 -10.19
N HIS A 328 18.79 2.93 -10.66
CA HIS A 328 17.91 1.90 -11.22
C HIS A 328 17.73 0.68 -10.32
N GLN A 329 18.27 0.70 -9.09
CA GLN A 329 18.16 -0.42 -8.12
C GLN A 329 18.43 -1.80 -8.77
N ARG A 330 19.60 -1.96 -9.39
CA ARG A 330 19.95 -3.18 -10.13
C ARG A 330 20.30 -4.32 -9.17
N SER A 331 20.06 -5.57 -9.58
CA SER A 331 20.62 -6.74 -8.90
C SER A 331 20.92 -7.87 -9.87
N LEU A 332 22.01 -8.60 -9.61
CA LEU A 332 22.32 -9.86 -10.29
C LEU A 332 21.81 -11.00 -9.43
N ASN A 333 21.07 -11.92 -10.01
CA ASN A 333 20.45 -13.02 -9.30
C ASN A 333 20.85 -14.36 -9.92
N TYR A 334 21.22 -15.30 -9.06
CA TYR A 334 21.60 -16.66 -9.41
C TYR A 334 20.74 -17.62 -8.60
N GLY A 335 19.96 -18.46 -9.27
CA GLY A 335 19.00 -19.31 -8.59
C GLY A 335 18.99 -20.74 -9.09
N ALA A 336 18.50 -21.63 -8.24
CA ALA A 336 18.16 -22.99 -8.60
C ALA A 336 16.77 -23.32 -8.05
N ASN A 337 15.88 -23.80 -8.92
CA ASN A 337 14.51 -24.14 -8.61
C ASN A 337 14.28 -25.62 -8.92
N PHE A 338 14.15 -26.44 -7.88
CA PHE A 338 13.64 -27.79 -8.02
C PHE A 338 12.12 -27.78 -7.90
N ARG A 339 11.41 -28.37 -8.86
CA ARG A 339 9.95 -28.44 -8.88
C ARG A 339 9.49 -29.86 -9.17
N GLN A 340 8.56 -30.35 -8.35
CA GLN A 340 7.82 -31.57 -8.60
C GLN A 340 6.33 -31.26 -8.50
N ALA A 341 5.61 -31.43 -9.62
CA ALA A 341 4.17 -31.24 -9.68
C ALA A 341 3.48 -32.57 -10.05
N ASP A 342 2.40 -32.89 -9.36
CA ASP A 342 1.55 -34.05 -9.63
C ASP A 342 0.10 -33.55 -9.68
N THR A 343 -0.36 -33.25 -10.90
CA THR A 343 -1.70 -32.75 -11.18
C THR A 343 -2.56 -33.86 -11.75
N ASP A 344 -3.86 -33.57 -11.91
CA ASP A 344 -4.80 -34.51 -12.50
C ASP A 344 -4.51 -34.78 -13.99
N THR A 345 -3.84 -33.85 -14.68
CA THR A 345 -3.53 -33.92 -16.12
C THR A 345 -2.06 -34.19 -16.43
N SER A 346 -1.14 -33.91 -15.50
CA SER A 346 0.30 -34.05 -15.74
C SER A 346 1.10 -34.38 -14.49
N LYS A 347 2.28 -34.94 -14.68
CA LYS A 347 3.28 -35.12 -13.63
C LYS A 347 4.61 -34.62 -14.15
N SER A 348 5.34 -33.84 -13.37
CA SER A 348 6.64 -33.32 -13.78
C SER A 348 7.60 -33.25 -12.61
N ARG A 349 8.88 -33.45 -12.92
CA ARG A 349 10.00 -33.24 -12.02
C ARG A 349 11.09 -32.51 -12.80
N THR A 350 11.33 -31.27 -12.44
CA THR A 350 12.24 -30.35 -13.14
C THR A 350 13.22 -29.69 -12.18
N LEU A 351 14.42 -29.42 -12.69
CA LEU A 351 15.41 -28.54 -12.09
C LEU A 351 15.65 -27.41 -13.07
N GLU A 352 15.55 -26.18 -12.59
CA GLU A 352 15.84 -24.98 -13.35
C GLU A 352 16.98 -24.21 -12.68
N LEU A 353 18.02 -23.88 -13.44
CA LEU A 353 19.04 -22.93 -13.04
C LEU A 353 18.80 -21.60 -13.75
N VAL A 354 18.91 -20.50 -13.03
CA VAL A 354 18.68 -19.16 -13.58
C VAL A 354 19.83 -18.23 -13.22
N ALA A 355 20.28 -17.44 -14.20
CA ALA A 355 21.15 -16.30 -13.98
C ALA A 355 20.53 -15.10 -14.68
N ASN A 356 20.15 -14.07 -13.93
CA ASN A 356 19.46 -12.91 -14.47
C ASN A 356 19.91 -11.60 -13.82
N GLU A 357 19.66 -10.50 -14.52
CA GLU A 357 19.71 -9.14 -13.99
C GLU A 357 18.28 -8.63 -13.84
N SER A 358 17.95 -8.09 -12.67
CA SER A 358 16.72 -7.35 -12.43
C SER A 358 17.01 -5.88 -12.15
N GLN A 359 16.22 -4.97 -12.72
CA GLN A 359 16.36 -3.54 -12.48
C GLN A 359 15.06 -2.76 -12.63
N LEU A 360 14.97 -1.60 -11.99
CA LEU A 360 13.90 -0.64 -12.17
C LEU A 360 14.22 0.27 -13.37
N TRP A 361 13.46 0.12 -14.45
CA TRP A 361 13.60 0.83 -15.72
C TRP A 361 12.30 1.57 -16.06
N HIS A 362 12.30 2.91 -15.98
CA HIS A 362 11.10 3.74 -16.24
C HIS A 362 9.84 3.30 -15.45
N GLY A 363 10.03 2.88 -14.20
CA GLY A 363 8.96 2.36 -13.33
C GLY A 363 8.52 0.93 -13.65
N TRP A 364 9.18 0.25 -14.59
CA TRP A 364 9.04 -1.18 -14.84
C TRP A 364 10.13 -1.95 -14.11
N LEU A 365 9.78 -3.06 -13.47
CA LEU A 365 10.75 -4.07 -13.07
C LEU A 365 11.08 -4.91 -14.33
N ARG A 366 12.28 -4.70 -14.86
CA ARG A 366 12.82 -5.45 -16.00
C ARG A 366 13.75 -6.54 -15.49
N THR A 367 13.49 -7.78 -15.88
CA THR A 367 14.38 -8.92 -15.65
C THR A 367 14.86 -9.47 -16.98
N VAL A 368 16.16 -9.64 -17.16
CA VAL A 368 16.76 -10.25 -18.35
C VAL A 368 17.75 -11.31 -17.88
N GLY A 369 17.63 -12.53 -18.38
CA GLY A 369 18.51 -13.61 -17.97
C GLY A 369 18.47 -14.84 -18.83
N ILE A 370 19.20 -15.86 -18.41
CA ILE A 370 19.29 -17.16 -19.05
C ILE A 370 18.79 -18.21 -18.06
N HIS A 371 17.99 -19.14 -18.58
CA HIS A 371 17.43 -20.26 -17.86
C HIS A 371 17.97 -21.56 -18.46
N ALA A 372 18.30 -22.52 -17.61
CA ALA A 372 18.62 -23.89 -17.99
C ALA A 372 17.66 -24.82 -17.25
N LEU A 373 16.68 -25.35 -17.96
CA LEU A 373 15.62 -26.22 -17.45
C LEU A 373 15.89 -27.65 -17.88
N SER A 374 15.90 -28.60 -16.95
CA SER A 374 16.02 -30.02 -17.27
C SER A 374 15.08 -30.85 -16.41
N GLY A 375 14.43 -31.85 -17.00
CA GLY A 375 13.59 -32.75 -16.22
C GLY A 375 12.83 -33.78 -17.04
N THR A 376 11.96 -34.49 -16.31
CA THR A 376 11.09 -35.53 -16.86
C THR A 376 9.64 -35.18 -16.60
N PHE A 377 8.76 -35.56 -17.50
CA PHE A 377 7.34 -35.30 -17.36
C PHE A 377 6.48 -36.35 -18.04
N THR A 378 5.21 -36.37 -17.64
CA THR A 378 4.14 -37.10 -18.28
C THR A 378 2.92 -36.19 -18.43
N VAL A 379 2.23 -36.25 -19.56
CA VAL A 379 1.00 -35.48 -19.83
C VAL A 379 -0.13 -36.40 -20.27
N GLY A 380 -1.36 -35.89 -20.20
CA GLY A 380 -2.54 -36.66 -20.53
C GLY A 380 -2.94 -37.65 -19.44
N LYS A 381 -2.54 -37.43 -18.18
CA LYS A 381 -3.05 -38.22 -17.05
C LYS A 381 -4.54 -37.92 -16.82
N ARG A 382 -5.25 -38.88 -16.21
CA ARG A 382 -6.50 -38.64 -15.49
C ARG A 382 -6.29 -39.07 -14.04
N GLY A 383 -6.98 -38.43 -13.09
CA GLY A 383 -6.83 -38.71 -11.66
C GLY A 383 -7.04 -40.21 -11.36
N GLY A 384 -6.09 -40.83 -10.67
CA GLY A 384 -6.14 -42.26 -10.31
C GLY A 384 -5.63 -43.23 -11.39
N ASP A 385 -5.20 -42.75 -12.57
CA ASP A 385 -4.67 -43.62 -13.61
C ASP A 385 -3.40 -44.38 -13.15
N PRO A 386 -3.27 -45.68 -13.47
CA PRO A 386 -2.01 -46.39 -13.28
C PRO A 386 -0.95 -45.82 -14.22
N ALA A 387 0.32 -45.95 -13.81
CA ALA A 387 1.44 -45.33 -14.51
C ALA A 387 1.58 -45.76 -15.98
N ASN A 388 0.99 -46.89 -16.38
CA ASN A 388 1.02 -47.50 -17.71
C ASN A 388 -0.27 -47.30 -18.54
N ALA A 389 -1.20 -46.44 -18.11
CA ALA A 389 -2.44 -46.21 -18.85
C ALA A 389 -2.18 -45.74 -20.31
N LEU A 390 -3.00 -46.24 -21.24
CA LEU A 390 -2.91 -45.90 -22.66
C LEU A 390 -3.17 -44.41 -22.90
N GLY A 391 -2.37 -43.79 -23.75
CA GLY A 391 -2.49 -42.37 -24.12
C GLY A 391 -1.79 -41.39 -23.16
N ILE A 392 -1.05 -41.87 -22.17
CA ILE A 392 -0.12 -41.02 -21.39
C ILE A 392 1.16 -40.83 -22.19
N GLU A 393 1.49 -39.58 -22.51
CA GLU A 393 2.75 -39.24 -23.17
C GLU A 393 3.83 -39.00 -22.12
N ARG A 394 5.04 -39.50 -22.38
CA ARG A 394 6.22 -39.32 -21.50
C ARG A 394 7.29 -38.57 -22.26
N GLY A 395 7.96 -37.65 -21.58
CA GLY A 395 9.04 -36.86 -22.15
C GLY A 395 10.14 -36.59 -21.15
N ARG A 396 11.34 -36.36 -21.68
CA ARG A 396 12.48 -35.79 -20.98
C ARG A 396 12.93 -34.60 -21.80
N SER A 397 13.14 -33.47 -21.15
CA SER A 397 13.48 -32.23 -21.85
C SER A 397 14.53 -31.45 -21.09
N THR A 398 15.53 -31.01 -21.83
CA THR A 398 16.60 -30.09 -21.46
C THR A 398 16.48 -28.88 -22.36
N LEU A 399 16.34 -27.68 -21.80
CA LEU A 399 16.13 -26.44 -22.52
C LEU A 399 17.00 -25.35 -21.92
N VAL A 400 17.76 -24.64 -22.77
CA VAL A 400 18.52 -23.45 -22.39
C VAL A 400 17.99 -22.27 -23.21
N TYR A 401 17.44 -21.27 -22.53
CA TYR A 401 16.81 -20.14 -23.19
C TYR A 401 17.04 -18.82 -22.45
N PRO A 402 17.32 -17.71 -23.15
CA PRO A 402 17.12 -16.38 -22.60
C PRO A 402 15.64 -16.09 -22.32
N GLU A 403 15.40 -15.27 -21.30
CA GLU A 403 14.11 -14.72 -20.94
C GLU A 403 14.25 -13.21 -20.66
N ILE A 404 13.27 -12.45 -21.17
CA ILE A 404 13.01 -11.06 -20.78
C ILE A 404 11.62 -10.98 -20.16
N SER A 405 11.53 -10.36 -18.99
CA SER A 405 10.29 -10.11 -18.27
C SER A 405 10.18 -8.63 -17.91
N LEU A 406 9.02 -8.04 -18.15
CA LEU A 406 8.68 -6.66 -17.82
C LEU A 406 7.42 -6.67 -16.96
N VAL A 407 7.55 -6.19 -15.73
CA VAL A 407 6.43 -6.10 -14.79
C VAL A 407 6.26 -4.66 -14.34
N LYS A 408 5.04 -4.13 -14.44
CA LYS A 408 4.67 -2.85 -13.84
C LYS A 408 3.39 -3.02 -13.04
N LYS A 409 3.42 -2.54 -11.81
CA LYS A 409 2.29 -2.60 -10.89
C LYS A 409 2.07 -1.24 -10.23
N HIS A 410 0.80 -0.92 -10.00
CA HIS A 410 0.37 0.27 -9.28
C HIS A 410 -0.74 -0.13 -8.30
N GLY A 411 -0.60 0.27 -7.04
CA GLY A 411 -1.57 0.01 -5.99
C GLY A 411 -1.01 0.46 -4.64
N ALA A 412 -1.76 1.29 -3.91
CA ALA A 412 -1.26 1.94 -2.70
C ALA A 412 -1.18 0.99 -1.49
N ASP A 413 -2.18 0.11 -1.33
CA ASP A 413 -2.28 -0.82 -0.20
C ASP A 413 -2.03 -2.27 -0.68
N PRO A 414 -0.93 -2.92 -0.25
CA PRO A 414 -0.62 -4.29 -0.64
C PRO A 414 -1.55 -5.35 -0.01
N ASN A 415 -2.26 -5.03 1.08
CA ASN A 415 -3.16 -5.95 1.78
C ASN A 415 -4.58 -5.92 1.19
N TYR A 416 -5.03 -4.76 0.71
CA TYR A 416 -6.33 -4.60 0.06
C TYR A 416 -6.31 -3.50 -0.99
N VAL A 417 -6.14 -3.89 -2.26
CA VAL A 417 -6.05 -2.91 -3.35
C VAL A 417 -7.46 -2.42 -3.71
N ARG A 418 -7.72 -1.12 -3.51
CA ARG A 418 -8.97 -0.48 -3.97
C ARG A 418 -8.92 -0.06 -5.43
N HIS A 419 -7.83 0.59 -5.81
CA HIS A 419 -7.56 1.01 -7.18
C HIS A 419 -6.13 0.61 -7.51
N GLY A 420 -5.97 -0.14 -8.58
CA GLY A 420 -4.66 -0.62 -8.96
C GLY A 420 -4.67 -1.49 -10.19
N TRP A 421 -3.50 -1.70 -10.74
CA TRP A 421 -3.33 -2.55 -11.91
C TRP A 421 -1.94 -3.19 -11.90
N MET A 422 -1.83 -4.29 -12.63
CA MET A 422 -0.60 -5.00 -12.91
C MET A 422 -0.58 -5.38 -14.38
N LEU A 423 0.56 -5.16 -15.02
CA LEU A 423 0.84 -5.62 -16.37
C LEU A 423 2.19 -6.37 -16.34
N SER A 424 2.19 -7.58 -16.85
CA SER A 424 3.37 -8.44 -17.00
C SER A 424 3.49 -8.85 -18.46
N LEU A 425 4.69 -8.75 -19.01
CA LEU A 425 5.03 -9.25 -20.34
C LEU A 425 6.30 -10.08 -20.21
N THR A 426 6.25 -11.34 -20.63
CA THR A 426 7.38 -12.25 -20.61
C THR A 426 7.60 -12.82 -22.01
N ALA A 427 8.83 -12.77 -22.50
CA ALA A 427 9.24 -13.38 -23.75
C ALA A 427 10.47 -14.26 -23.50
N ARG A 428 10.45 -15.46 -24.04
CA ARG A 428 11.53 -16.45 -23.91
C ARG A 428 11.71 -17.20 -25.21
N SER A 429 12.95 -17.51 -25.57
CA SER A 429 13.22 -18.26 -26.79
C SER A 429 14.55 -18.99 -26.70
N THR A 430 14.61 -20.22 -27.20
CA THR A 430 15.86 -20.98 -27.34
C THR A 430 16.66 -20.48 -28.54
N LEU A 431 17.99 -20.59 -28.48
CA LEU A 431 18.86 -20.40 -29.64
C LEU A 431 18.87 -21.68 -30.50
N GLY A 432 17.79 -21.92 -31.24
CA GLY A 432 17.58 -23.17 -31.97
C GLY A 432 17.56 -24.38 -31.01
N THR A 433 18.33 -25.42 -31.33
CA THR A 433 18.53 -26.62 -30.49
C THR A 433 19.89 -26.62 -29.77
N VAL A 434 20.59 -25.48 -29.74
CA VAL A 434 21.86 -25.37 -29.02
C VAL A 434 21.59 -25.55 -27.52
N LEU A 435 22.20 -26.58 -26.93
CA LEU A 435 22.00 -26.99 -25.54
C LEU A 435 20.52 -27.29 -25.17
N SER A 436 19.66 -27.48 -26.17
CA SER A 436 18.20 -27.63 -26.00
C SER A 436 17.65 -28.77 -26.86
N ASP A 437 16.83 -29.64 -26.28
CA ASP A 437 16.24 -30.79 -26.96
C ASP A 437 15.19 -30.40 -28.02
N THR A 438 14.61 -29.19 -27.91
CA THR A 438 13.70 -28.62 -28.91
C THR A 438 13.83 -27.10 -28.97
N SER A 439 13.59 -26.53 -30.16
CA SER A 439 13.55 -25.08 -30.32
C SER A 439 12.16 -24.53 -29.99
N PHE A 440 12.06 -23.47 -29.20
CA PHE A 440 10.80 -22.75 -28.98
C PHE A 440 10.99 -21.24 -28.85
N ALA A 441 9.90 -20.51 -29.09
CA ALA A 441 9.73 -19.10 -28.80
C ALA A 441 8.34 -18.92 -28.17
N GLN A 442 8.28 -18.26 -27.02
CA GLN A 442 7.05 -18.07 -26.26
C GLN A 442 6.94 -16.63 -25.77
N VAL A 443 5.73 -16.07 -25.89
CA VAL A 443 5.36 -14.77 -25.31
C VAL A 443 4.12 -14.97 -24.44
N VAL A 444 4.12 -14.36 -23.27
CA VAL A 444 3.01 -14.37 -22.31
C VAL A 444 2.77 -12.94 -21.83
N ALA A 445 1.51 -12.52 -21.84
CA ALA A 445 1.07 -11.26 -21.30
C ALA A 445 -0.02 -11.50 -20.24
N ASP A 446 0.15 -10.92 -19.06
CA ASP A 446 -0.83 -10.93 -17.98
C ASP A 446 -1.22 -9.52 -17.61
N ALA A 447 -2.53 -9.29 -17.47
CA ALA A 447 -3.09 -8.02 -17.05
C ALA A 447 -4.08 -8.25 -15.92
N LYS A 448 -4.02 -7.38 -14.90
CA LYS A 448 -5.00 -7.31 -13.82
C LYS A 448 -5.32 -5.86 -13.53
N TRP A 449 -6.61 -5.55 -13.42
CA TRP A 449 -7.09 -4.22 -13.09
C TRP A 449 -8.15 -4.33 -12.00
N ILE A 450 -8.05 -3.47 -11.00
CA ILE A 450 -8.90 -3.45 -9.83
C ILE A 450 -9.39 -2.01 -9.64
N ASP A 451 -10.70 -1.83 -9.57
CA ASP A 451 -11.31 -0.52 -9.38
C ASP A 451 -12.50 -0.56 -8.43
N ALA A 452 -12.44 0.24 -7.37
CA ALA A 452 -13.50 0.36 -6.38
C ALA A 452 -14.43 1.53 -6.72
N PHE A 453 -15.48 1.28 -7.49
CA PHE A 453 -16.47 2.29 -7.89
C PHE A 453 -17.41 2.75 -6.76
N SER A 454 -17.31 2.15 -5.57
CA SER A 454 -18.07 2.55 -4.37
C SER A 454 -17.26 2.23 -3.10
N ARG A 455 -17.69 2.74 -1.94
CA ARG A 455 -17.09 2.37 -0.65
C ARG A 455 -17.09 0.86 -0.40
N ARG A 456 -18.10 0.15 -0.92
CA ARG A 456 -18.37 -1.28 -0.69
C ARG A 456 -18.24 -2.18 -1.92
N ASN A 457 -18.12 -1.61 -3.12
CA ASN A 457 -18.10 -2.39 -4.36
C ASN A 457 -16.75 -2.28 -5.07
N ARG A 458 -16.31 -3.39 -5.66
CA ARG A 458 -15.05 -3.48 -6.41
C ARG A 458 -15.25 -4.31 -7.68
N LEU A 459 -14.68 -3.84 -8.78
CA LEU A 459 -14.59 -4.56 -10.03
C LEU A 459 -13.15 -5.04 -10.22
N ILE A 460 -12.98 -6.31 -10.58
CA ILE A 460 -11.70 -6.92 -10.88
C ILE A 460 -11.77 -7.49 -12.29
N LEU A 461 -10.87 -7.05 -13.15
CA LEU A 461 -10.65 -7.59 -14.49
C LEU A 461 -9.30 -8.29 -14.53
N ARG A 462 -9.26 -9.46 -15.14
CA ARG A 462 -8.02 -10.22 -15.35
C ARG A 462 -7.99 -10.77 -16.77
N GLY A 463 -6.81 -10.75 -17.38
CA GLY A 463 -6.58 -11.37 -18.68
C GLY A 463 -5.19 -11.99 -18.75
N THR A 464 -5.10 -13.13 -19.41
CA THR A 464 -3.85 -13.79 -19.75
C THR A 464 -3.91 -14.19 -21.22
N ALA A 465 -2.89 -13.82 -21.98
CA ALA A 465 -2.70 -14.23 -23.37
C ALA A 465 -1.30 -14.81 -23.55
N GLY A 466 -1.18 -15.88 -24.31
CA GLY A 466 0.11 -16.50 -24.57
C GLY A 466 0.15 -17.23 -25.90
N SER A 467 1.33 -17.27 -26.51
CA SER A 467 1.58 -18.02 -27.74
C SER A 467 2.97 -18.62 -27.71
N THR A 468 3.07 -19.85 -28.20
CA THR A 468 4.30 -20.64 -28.27
C THR A 468 4.45 -21.22 -29.66
N VAL A 469 5.55 -20.87 -30.32
CA VAL A 469 6.05 -21.56 -31.50
C VAL A 469 7.09 -22.56 -31.04
N VAL A 470 6.95 -23.83 -31.42
CA VAL A 470 7.85 -24.90 -31.01
C VAL A 470 8.05 -25.89 -32.14
N GLY A 471 9.28 -26.37 -32.31
CA GLY A 471 9.63 -27.40 -33.29
C GLY A 471 8.95 -28.72 -32.95
N ASP A 472 9.36 -29.33 -31.84
CA ASP A 472 8.73 -30.54 -31.30
C ASP A 472 7.96 -30.24 -30.01
N PHE A 473 6.63 -30.30 -30.09
CA PHE A 473 5.74 -30.07 -28.94
C PHE A 473 5.81 -31.19 -27.90
N SER A 474 6.13 -32.43 -28.32
CA SER A 474 6.24 -33.57 -27.41
C SER A 474 7.37 -33.38 -26.39
N GLN A 475 8.43 -32.68 -26.80
CA GLN A 475 9.59 -32.32 -25.97
C GLN A 475 9.36 -31.09 -25.10
N LEU A 476 8.24 -30.37 -25.24
CA LEU A 476 7.95 -29.22 -24.40
C LEU A 476 7.38 -29.69 -23.05
N PRO A 477 7.99 -29.38 -21.90
CA PRO A 477 7.48 -29.81 -20.60
C PRO A 477 6.16 -29.08 -20.23
N PRO A 478 5.30 -29.68 -19.38
CA PRO A 478 3.97 -29.12 -19.05
C PRO A 478 4.02 -27.69 -18.50
N GLN A 479 5.08 -27.33 -17.76
CA GLN A 479 5.26 -25.98 -17.22
C GLN A 479 5.50 -24.90 -18.29
N LEU A 480 5.85 -25.29 -19.52
CA LEU A 480 5.99 -24.39 -20.68
C LEU A 480 4.84 -24.57 -21.68
N ARG A 481 3.93 -25.52 -21.47
CA ARG A 481 2.70 -25.66 -22.26
C ARG A 481 1.59 -24.80 -21.65
N PHE A 482 0.61 -24.42 -22.46
CA PHE A 482 -0.56 -23.73 -21.94
C PHE A 482 -1.68 -24.69 -21.58
N PHE A 483 -2.29 -24.47 -20.43
CA PHE A 483 -3.48 -25.15 -19.96
C PHE A 483 -4.44 -24.10 -19.40
N ALA A 484 -5.75 -24.36 -19.53
CA ALA A 484 -6.78 -23.55 -18.89
C ALA A 484 -7.59 -24.37 -17.87
N GLY A 485 -8.38 -23.69 -17.04
CA GLY A 485 -9.13 -24.28 -15.91
C GLY A 485 -8.36 -24.21 -14.58
N GLY A 486 -9.09 -24.01 -13.49
CA GLY A 486 -8.57 -23.81 -12.12
C GLY A 486 -8.66 -22.37 -11.60
N ASP A 487 -8.12 -22.14 -10.40
CA ASP A 487 -8.32 -20.93 -9.59
C ASP A 487 -7.91 -19.63 -10.29
N GLN A 488 -6.82 -19.69 -11.07
CA GLN A 488 -6.26 -18.56 -11.82
C GLN A 488 -6.43 -18.76 -13.33
N SER A 489 -7.49 -19.42 -13.79
CA SER A 489 -7.79 -19.56 -15.22
C SER A 489 -9.28 -19.42 -15.51
N VAL A 490 -10.01 -20.52 -15.63
CA VAL A 490 -11.45 -20.53 -15.83
C VAL A 490 -12.05 -21.30 -14.65
N ARG A 491 -12.55 -20.57 -13.64
CA ARG A 491 -13.23 -21.17 -12.48
C ARG A 491 -14.53 -21.84 -12.94
N GLY A 492 -14.91 -22.92 -12.27
CA GLY A 492 -15.94 -23.86 -12.71
C GLY A 492 -15.37 -25.07 -13.47
N TYR A 493 -14.08 -25.07 -13.80
CA TYR A 493 -13.38 -26.21 -14.37
C TYR A 493 -12.19 -26.59 -13.48
N GLY A 494 -11.94 -27.90 -13.35
CA GLY A 494 -10.79 -28.41 -12.62
C GLY A 494 -9.45 -27.90 -13.17
N TYR A 495 -8.43 -27.87 -12.31
CA TYR A 495 -7.10 -27.35 -12.62
C TYR A 495 -6.50 -27.98 -13.90
N GLN A 496 -6.13 -27.14 -14.86
CA GLN A 496 -5.52 -27.54 -16.14
C GLN A 496 -6.34 -28.53 -17.00
N SER A 497 -7.65 -28.60 -16.79
CA SER A 497 -8.55 -29.55 -17.49
C SER A 497 -8.98 -29.10 -18.90
N ILE A 498 -8.71 -27.85 -19.28
CA ILE A 498 -9.07 -27.29 -20.58
C ILE A 498 -7.83 -27.17 -21.47
N GLY A 499 -7.89 -27.78 -22.65
CA GLY A 499 -6.88 -27.67 -23.69
C GLY A 499 -7.01 -28.72 -24.79
N PRO A 500 -6.11 -28.72 -25.79
CA PRO A 500 -6.02 -29.75 -26.81
C PRO A 500 -5.85 -31.13 -26.20
N ARG A 501 -6.42 -32.12 -26.89
CA ARG A 501 -6.44 -33.51 -26.46
C ARG A 501 -5.77 -34.39 -27.49
N ASN A 502 -5.13 -35.47 -27.04
CA ASN A 502 -4.59 -36.48 -27.94
C ASN A 502 -5.67 -37.46 -28.41
N SER A 503 -5.28 -38.46 -29.20
CA SER A 503 -6.18 -39.48 -29.77
C SER A 503 -6.95 -40.32 -28.74
N TYR A 504 -6.52 -40.29 -27.47
CA TYR A 504 -7.18 -40.98 -26.36
C TYR A 504 -8.09 -40.04 -25.54
N ASP A 505 -8.41 -38.86 -26.07
CA ASP A 505 -9.22 -37.83 -25.40
C ASP A 505 -8.58 -37.36 -24.06
N ARG A 506 -7.25 -37.35 -23.98
CA ARG A 506 -6.51 -36.89 -22.80
C ARG A 506 -5.92 -35.50 -23.06
N VAL A 507 -6.04 -34.60 -22.08
CA VAL A 507 -5.58 -33.20 -22.20
C VAL A 507 -4.07 -33.13 -22.13
N ILE A 508 -3.44 -32.55 -23.16
CA ILE A 508 -1.97 -32.49 -23.30
C ILE A 508 -1.41 -31.06 -23.30
N GLY A 509 -2.30 -30.05 -23.26
CA GLY A 509 -1.95 -28.64 -23.30
C GLY A 509 -1.83 -28.12 -24.74
N GLY A 510 -1.84 -26.79 -24.87
CA GLY A 510 -1.85 -26.09 -26.16
C GLY A 510 -0.66 -25.17 -26.36
N ARG A 511 -0.52 -24.70 -27.60
CA ARG A 511 0.48 -23.72 -28.03
C ARG A 511 0.05 -22.28 -27.76
N ASN A 512 -1.25 -22.03 -27.69
CA ASN A 512 -1.82 -20.71 -27.43
C ASN A 512 -2.73 -20.73 -26.19
N LEU A 513 -2.84 -19.60 -25.52
CA LEU A 513 -3.72 -19.37 -24.38
C LEU A 513 -4.41 -18.01 -24.55
N LEU A 514 -5.72 -17.99 -24.30
CA LEU A 514 -6.43 -16.74 -24.09
C LEU A 514 -7.47 -16.97 -23.00
N VAL A 515 -7.38 -16.20 -21.93
CA VAL A 515 -8.26 -16.27 -20.76
C VAL A 515 -8.60 -14.86 -20.31
N GLY A 516 -9.87 -14.61 -20.01
CA GLY A 516 -10.39 -13.39 -19.43
C GLY A 516 -11.31 -13.70 -18.25
N SER A 517 -11.36 -12.79 -17.29
CA SER A 517 -12.21 -12.90 -16.11
C SER A 517 -12.72 -11.54 -15.68
N VAL A 518 -14.01 -11.50 -15.34
CA VAL A 518 -14.68 -10.36 -14.74
C VAL A 518 -15.22 -10.81 -13.38
N THR A 519 -14.85 -10.10 -12.32
CA THR A 519 -15.35 -10.36 -10.96
C THR A 519 -15.85 -9.07 -10.34
N VAL A 520 -17.07 -9.09 -9.82
CA VAL A 520 -17.65 -8.01 -9.02
C VAL A 520 -17.71 -8.46 -7.56
N GLU A 521 -17.16 -7.66 -6.66
CA GLU A 521 -17.21 -7.88 -5.23
C GLU A 521 -18.10 -6.84 -4.54
N HIS A 522 -18.88 -7.29 -3.57
CA HIS A 522 -19.70 -6.46 -2.70
C HIS A 522 -19.41 -6.78 -1.24
N TYR A 523 -18.99 -5.78 -0.47
CA TYR A 523 -18.68 -5.92 0.96
C TYR A 523 -19.84 -5.43 1.83
N PHE A 524 -20.39 -6.35 2.64
CA PHE A 524 -21.46 -6.06 3.61
C PHE A 524 -20.91 -5.38 4.87
N THR A 525 -19.71 -5.80 5.29
CA THR A 525 -18.96 -5.24 6.42
C THR A 525 -17.57 -4.83 5.96
N GLN A 526 -16.73 -4.31 6.85
CA GLN A 526 -15.34 -4.01 6.51
C GLN A 526 -14.52 -5.27 6.17
N SER A 527 -14.94 -6.45 6.64
CA SER A 527 -14.16 -7.69 6.52
C SER A 527 -14.84 -8.79 5.70
N TRP A 528 -16.15 -8.77 5.56
CA TRP A 528 -16.92 -9.79 4.84
C TRP A 528 -17.60 -9.22 3.61
N GLY A 529 -17.48 -9.94 2.50
CA GLY A 529 -18.15 -9.65 1.25
C GLY A 529 -18.47 -10.91 0.47
N MET A 530 -19.17 -10.70 -0.63
CA MET A 530 -19.41 -11.70 -1.66
C MET A 530 -18.77 -11.28 -2.97
N ALA A 531 -18.61 -12.24 -3.87
CA ALA A 531 -18.19 -12.02 -5.24
C ALA A 531 -19.13 -12.75 -6.20
N ALA A 532 -19.31 -12.19 -7.39
CA ALA A 532 -19.86 -12.86 -8.54
C ALA A 532 -18.84 -12.76 -9.67
N PHE A 533 -18.63 -13.83 -10.42
CA PHE A 533 -17.64 -13.85 -11.48
C PHE A 533 -18.12 -14.59 -12.72
N VAL A 534 -17.53 -14.19 -13.86
CA VAL A 534 -17.60 -14.90 -15.12
C VAL A 534 -16.19 -14.96 -15.69
N ASP A 535 -15.74 -16.17 -15.99
CA ASP A 535 -14.45 -16.46 -16.59
C ASP A 535 -14.69 -17.09 -17.96
N ALA A 536 -13.88 -16.72 -18.95
CA ALA A 536 -13.94 -17.29 -20.28
C ALA A 536 -12.52 -17.49 -20.82
N GLY A 537 -12.20 -18.69 -21.30
CA GLY A 537 -10.88 -18.94 -21.84
C GLY A 537 -10.68 -20.32 -22.42
N ASN A 538 -9.59 -20.49 -23.15
CA ASN A 538 -9.17 -21.79 -23.66
C ASN A 538 -7.65 -21.83 -23.91
N ALA A 539 -7.08 -23.03 -23.80
CA ALA A 539 -5.79 -23.36 -24.41
C ALA A 539 -6.03 -24.06 -25.74
N PHE A 540 -5.34 -23.67 -26.81
CA PHE A 540 -5.66 -24.11 -28.15
C PHE A 540 -4.42 -24.19 -29.05
N ASN A 541 -4.59 -24.80 -30.23
CA ASN A 541 -3.58 -24.89 -31.28
C ASN A 541 -4.10 -24.19 -32.54
N GLY A 542 -3.21 -23.50 -33.26
CA GLY A 542 -3.60 -22.75 -34.45
C GLY A 542 -4.47 -21.54 -34.11
N THR A 543 -5.51 -21.30 -34.91
CA THR A 543 -6.38 -20.11 -34.82
C THR A 543 -7.81 -20.41 -34.38
N ASP A 544 -8.23 -21.68 -34.28
CA ASP A 544 -9.58 -22.05 -33.83
C ASP A 544 -9.71 -21.87 -32.31
N TYR A 545 -10.15 -20.68 -31.91
CA TYR A 545 -10.39 -20.32 -30.52
C TYR A 545 -11.86 -20.54 -30.14
N ARG A 546 -12.11 -21.52 -29.25
CA ARG A 546 -13.44 -21.81 -28.69
C ARG A 546 -13.41 -21.66 -27.17
N PRO A 547 -13.86 -20.53 -26.60
CA PRO A 547 -13.76 -20.31 -25.16
C PRO A 547 -14.65 -21.30 -24.39
N ARG A 548 -14.12 -21.79 -23.27
CA ARG A 548 -14.91 -22.42 -22.20
C ARG A 548 -15.28 -21.36 -21.19
N ILE A 549 -16.53 -21.36 -20.77
CA ILE A 549 -17.10 -20.31 -19.91
C ILE A 549 -17.44 -20.94 -18.58
N GLY A 550 -17.00 -20.32 -17.50
CA GLY A 550 -17.40 -20.68 -16.15
C GLY A 550 -17.92 -19.46 -15.41
N ALA A 551 -18.96 -19.65 -14.59
CA ALA A 551 -19.58 -18.58 -13.83
C ALA A 551 -19.84 -19.06 -12.41
N GLY A 552 -19.87 -18.13 -11.46
CA GLY A 552 -20.03 -18.53 -10.07
C GLY A 552 -20.16 -17.39 -9.08
N LEU A 553 -20.31 -17.80 -7.83
CA LEU A 553 -20.40 -16.93 -6.67
C LEU A 553 -19.31 -17.28 -5.67
N GLY A 554 -18.92 -16.34 -4.84
CA GLY A 554 -17.91 -16.57 -3.83
C GLY A 554 -18.05 -15.71 -2.60
N VAL A 555 -17.34 -16.12 -1.56
CA VAL A 555 -17.21 -15.41 -0.30
C VAL A 555 -15.82 -14.77 -0.24
N ARG A 556 -15.78 -13.54 0.29
CA ARG A 556 -14.55 -12.78 0.52
C ARG A 556 -14.42 -12.48 2.00
N TRP A 557 -13.30 -12.89 2.58
CA TRP A 557 -12.98 -12.57 3.96
C TRP A 557 -11.60 -11.92 4.07
N ARG A 558 -11.58 -10.69 4.56
CA ARG A 558 -10.37 -9.96 4.93
C ARG A 558 -9.99 -10.38 6.35
N SER A 559 -9.20 -11.45 6.43
CA SER A 559 -8.70 -11.97 7.70
C SER A 559 -7.47 -11.18 8.15
N PRO A 560 -7.09 -11.24 9.44
CA PRO A 560 -5.84 -10.63 9.93
C PRO A 560 -4.57 -11.14 9.25
N VAL A 561 -4.63 -12.33 8.61
CA VAL A 561 -3.47 -12.99 7.95
C VAL A 561 -3.50 -12.87 6.43
N GLY A 562 -4.47 -12.14 5.86
CA GLY A 562 -4.60 -11.94 4.41
C GLY A 562 -6.03 -12.17 3.89
N MET A 563 -6.23 -11.91 2.60
CA MET A 563 -7.53 -12.14 1.95
C MET A 563 -7.74 -13.62 1.67
N ILE A 564 -8.91 -14.13 2.07
CA ILE A 564 -9.39 -15.48 1.79
C ILE A 564 -10.54 -15.37 0.78
N ARG A 565 -10.41 -16.09 -0.33
CA ARG A 565 -11.39 -16.14 -1.42
C ARG A 565 -11.87 -17.58 -1.56
N VAL A 566 -13.15 -17.80 -1.31
CA VAL A 566 -13.82 -19.09 -1.50
C VAL A 566 -14.81 -18.90 -2.64
N ASP A 567 -14.58 -19.54 -3.77
CA ASP A 567 -15.38 -19.39 -4.99
C ASP A 567 -16.02 -20.74 -5.35
N PHE A 568 -17.28 -20.73 -5.77
CA PHE A 568 -18.00 -21.88 -6.29
C PHE A 568 -18.36 -21.58 -7.73
N GLY A 569 -17.72 -22.30 -8.66
CA GLY A 569 -17.91 -22.12 -10.10
C GLY A 569 -18.65 -23.29 -10.72
N VAL A 570 -19.37 -23.03 -11.81
CA VAL A 570 -19.98 -24.05 -12.66
C VAL A 570 -19.60 -23.81 -14.13
N PRO A 571 -19.35 -24.87 -14.93
CA PRO A 571 -19.27 -24.75 -16.38
C PRO A 571 -20.58 -24.22 -16.96
N VAL A 572 -20.50 -23.29 -17.92
CA VAL A 572 -21.65 -22.72 -18.62
C VAL A 572 -21.67 -23.26 -20.05
N HIS A 573 -22.78 -23.90 -20.42
CA HIS A 573 -23.03 -24.40 -21.78
C HIS A 573 -21.99 -25.42 -22.27
N ASP A 574 -21.53 -26.30 -21.39
CA ASP A 574 -20.60 -27.39 -21.71
C ASP A 574 -21.27 -28.76 -21.61
N ARG A 575 -21.15 -29.58 -22.65
CA ARG A 575 -21.70 -30.95 -22.66
C ARG A 575 -20.83 -31.95 -21.91
N ASN A 576 -19.54 -31.64 -21.76
CA ASN A 576 -18.53 -32.57 -21.25
C ASN A 576 -18.08 -32.23 -19.83
N ALA A 577 -18.52 -31.09 -19.28
CA ALA A 577 -18.19 -30.65 -17.93
C ALA A 577 -19.47 -30.23 -17.21
N HIS A 578 -19.67 -30.75 -16.00
CA HIS A 578 -20.84 -30.49 -15.15
C HIS A 578 -20.42 -30.56 -13.68
N GLY A 579 -21.26 -30.02 -12.81
CA GLY A 579 -21.01 -29.99 -11.37
C GLY A 579 -20.46 -28.65 -10.88
N VAL A 580 -20.39 -28.52 -9.56
CA VAL A 580 -19.86 -27.34 -8.87
C VAL A 580 -18.42 -27.61 -8.50
N GLU A 581 -17.52 -26.72 -8.92
CA GLU A 581 -16.11 -26.73 -8.55
C GLU A 581 -15.86 -25.71 -7.44
N LEU A 582 -15.18 -26.16 -6.38
CA LEU A 582 -14.69 -25.30 -5.32
C LEU A 582 -13.33 -24.73 -5.72
N HIS A 583 -13.18 -23.44 -5.48
CA HIS A 583 -11.97 -22.67 -5.74
C HIS A 583 -11.57 -21.94 -4.46
N LEU A 584 -10.32 -22.09 -4.03
CA LEU A 584 -9.85 -21.53 -2.76
C LEU A 584 -8.49 -20.87 -2.95
N VAL A 585 -8.42 -19.58 -2.65
CA VAL A 585 -7.18 -18.80 -2.76
C VAL A 585 -6.98 -17.96 -1.50
N ILE A 586 -5.78 -18.05 -0.94
CA ILE A 586 -5.34 -17.21 0.19
C ILE A 586 -4.11 -16.42 -0.27
N GLY A 587 -4.18 -15.10 -0.16
CA GLY A 587 -3.06 -14.24 -0.52
C GLY A 587 -3.46 -12.83 -0.96
N PRO A 588 -2.47 -12.00 -1.34
CA PRO A 588 -2.70 -10.62 -1.76
C PRO A 588 -3.46 -10.51 -3.09
N ASP A 589 -3.85 -9.28 -3.43
CA ASP A 589 -4.56 -8.98 -4.67
C ASP A 589 -3.63 -8.82 -5.88
N LEU A 590 -2.47 -8.15 -5.75
CA LEU A 590 -1.56 -7.83 -6.85
C LEU A 590 -0.13 -8.28 -6.58
#